data_AF-A0A9E3WVA6-F1
#
_entry.id   AF-A0A9E3WVA6-F1
#
_cell.length_a   1.000
_cell.length_b   1.000
_cell.length_c   1.000
_cell.angle_alpha   90.00
_cell.angle_beta   90.00
_cell.angle_gamma   90.00
#
_symmetry.space_group_name_H-M   'P 1'
#
loop_
_entity.id
_entity.type
_entity.pdbx_description
1 polymer ?
#
loop_
_entity_poly.entity_id
_entity_poly.type
_entity_poly.pdbx_seq_one_letter_code
_entity_poly.pdbx_strand_id
1 'polypeptide(L)'
;GLVCCGSLEAAASALFKTVSGLSIAGLNVNPLQFAGQFDALQNEILRRGSHQSSLWALSHPLPPLRMKSLAIFWESELVRPYVPQAPGGADAAQCDAAIAAMLAHMDPLGRRRDQGADPLLRPLILWGGLYIAAANGTIDRQEHRSLAGVVGKQHLKKALAGPLRLSTLKAQLRKAIEQRQRPLCALDIHRVFTALIAIARADGRVEQREIAALHEVAALFGAAAAYVDALLREEG
;
A
#
# COMPACT_ATOMS: atom_id res chain seq x y z
N GLY A 1 -18.84 -13.46 -17.14
CA GLY A 1 -17.47 -13.96 -17.38
C GLY A 1 -17.27 -15.28 -16.65
N LEU A 2 -16.73 -15.23 -15.42
CA LEU A 2 -16.42 -16.41 -14.61
C LEU A 2 -17.59 -17.41 -14.49
N VAL A 3 -18.77 -16.92 -14.08
CA VAL A 3 -19.98 -17.75 -13.94
C VAL A 3 -20.33 -18.48 -15.24
N CYS A 4 -20.26 -17.79 -16.38
CA CYS A 4 -20.55 -18.37 -17.70
C CYS A 4 -19.53 -19.45 -18.10
N CYS A 5 -18.27 -19.32 -17.67
CA CYS A 5 -17.22 -20.30 -17.94
C CYS A 5 -17.33 -21.55 -17.06
N GLY A 6 -18.00 -21.46 -15.90
CA GLY A 6 -18.11 -22.57 -14.94
C GLY A 6 -16.79 -23.07 -14.34
N SER A 7 -15.66 -22.44 -14.68
CA SER A 7 -14.31 -22.81 -14.23
C SER A 7 -13.44 -21.57 -14.15
N LEU A 8 -12.67 -21.47 -13.06
CA LEU A 8 -11.68 -20.42 -12.88
C LEU A 8 -10.57 -20.48 -13.95
N GLU A 9 -10.11 -21.68 -14.32
CA GLU A 9 -9.06 -21.86 -15.33
C GLU A 9 -9.53 -21.47 -16.72
N ALA A 10 -10.77 -21.84 -17.08
CA ALA A 10 -11.38 -21.45 -18.34
C ALA A 10 -11.57 -19.93 -18.43
N ALA A 11 -12.06 -19.31 -17.35
CA ALA A 11 -12.23 -17.86 -17.26
C ALA A 11 -10.89 -17.11 -17.35
N ALA A 12 -9.86 -17.60 -16.64
CA ALA A 12 -8.52 -17.02 -16.66
C ALA A 12 -7.86 -17.17 -18.04
N SER A 13 -7.96 -18.33 -18.67
CA SER A 13 -7.43 -18.54 -20.02
C SER A 13 -8.14 -17.65 -21.04
N ALA A 14 -9.46 -17.50 -20.95
CA ALA A 14 -10.23 -16.59 -21.82
C ALA A 14 -9.83 -15.12 -21.61
N LEU A 15 -9.72 -14.67 -20.37
CA LEU A 15 -9.27 -13.32 -20.06
C LEU A 15 -7.85 -13.07 -20.57
N PHE A 16 -6.94 -14.02 -20.37
CA PHE A 16 -5.56 -13.88 -20.83
C PHE A 16 -5.48 -13.76 -22.35
N LYS A 17 -6.17 -14.63 -23.09
CA LYS A 17 -6.25 -14.57 -24.57
C LYS A 17 -6.81 -13.22 -25.03
N THR A 18 -7.84 -12.73 -24.35
CA THR A 18 -8.47 -11.44 -24.67
C THR A 18 -7.51 -10.27 -24.47
N VAL A 19 -6.73 -10.26 -23.38
CA VAL A 19 -5.85 -9.14 -23.03
C VAL A 19 -4.50 -9.20 -23.76
N SER A 20 -4.00 -10.40 -24.07
CA SER A 20 -2.74 -10.60 -24.80
C SER A 20 -2.88 -10.60 -26.32
N GLY A 21 -4.09 -10.79 -26.84
CA GLY A 21 -4.32 -11.01 -28.28
C GLY A 21 -3.81 -12.36 -28.80
N LEU A 22 -3.32 -13.23 -27.90
CA LEU A 22 -2.81 -14.55 -28.27
C LEU A 22 -3.97 -15.53 -28.42
N SER A 23 -4.04 -16.21 -29.56
CA SER A 23 -4.97 -17.32 -29.81
C SER A 23 -4.19 -18.58 -30.14
N ILE A 24 -3.66 -19.23 -29.10
CA ILE A 24 -2.89 -20.47 -29.22
C ILE A 24 -3.76 -21.63 -28.71
N ALA A 25 -3.89 -22.68 -29.53
CA ALA A 25 -4.57 -23.91 -29.14
C ALA A 25 -3.79 -24.63 -28.02
N GLY A 26 -4.49 -25.10 -26.99
CA GLY A 26 -3.88 -25.76 -25.84
C GLY A 26 -3.27 -24.82 -24.78
N LEU A 27 -3.36 -23.49 -24.96
CA LEU A 27 -2.96 -22.55 -23.91
C LEU A 27 -3.86 -22.69 -22.68
N ASN A 28 -3.28 -23.18 -21.59
CA ASN A 28 -3.89 -23.28 -20.28
C ASN A 28 -3.15 -22.36 -19.31
N VAL A 29 -3.84 -21.34 -18.80
CA VAL A 29 -3.27 -20.36 -17.87
C VAL A 29 -3.59 -20.81 -16.45
N ASN A 30 -2.57 -20.91 -15.60
CA ASN A 30 -2.78 -21.11 -14.17
C ASN A 30 -3.13 -19.76 -13.51
N PRO A 31 -4.40 -19.57 -13.08
CA PRO A 31 -4.87 -18.30 -12.51
C PRO A 31 -4.13 -17.90 -11.24
N LEU A 32 -3.78 -18.87 -10.39
CA LEU A 32 -3.13 -18.62 -9.11
C LEU A 32 -1.66 -18.23 -9.28
N GLN A 33 -0.95 -18.87 -10.21
CA GLN A 33 0.43 -18.48 -10.54
C GLN A 33 0.48 -17.07 -11.12
N PHE A 34 -0.46 -16.74 -12.01
CA PHE A 34 -0.51 -15.42 -12.62
C PHE A 34 -0.93 -14.33 -11.61
N ALA A 35 -1.87 -14.64 -10.71
CA ALA A 35 -2.21 -13.76 -9.58
C ALA A 35 -1.03 -13.57 -8.62
N GLY A 36 -0.24 -14.63 -8.38
CA GLY A 36 0.95 -14.58 -7.53
C GLY A 36 2.05 -13.64 -8.04
N GLN A 37 2.08 -13.32 -9.34
CA GLN A 37 2.98 -12.30 -9.87
C GLN A 37 2.73 -10.93 -9.24
N PHE A 38 1.47 -10.59 -8.91
CA PHE A 38 1.15 -9.35 -8.20
C PHE A 38 1.71 -9.34 -6.77
N ASP A 39 1.70 -10.48 -6.09
CA ASP A 39 2.26 -10.60 -4.73
C ASP A 39 3.79 -10.55 -4.73
N ALA A 40 4.43 -11.18 -5.73
CA ALA A 40 5.86 -11.06 -5.94
C ALA A 40 6.29 -9.60 -6.17
N LEU A 41 5.52 -8.86 -6.98
CA LEU A 41 5.74 -7.44 -7.23
C LEU A 41 5.59 -6.59 -5.96
N GLN A 42 4.56 -6.82 -5.15
CA GLN A 42 4.41 -6.11 -3.86
C GLN A 42 5.60 -6.38 -2.92
N ASN A 43 6.06 -7.63 -2.86
CA ASN A 43 7.21 -8.02 -2.05
C ASN A 43 8.52 -7.40 -2.54
N GLU A 44 8.69 -7.23 -3.85
CA GLU A 44 9.86 -6.56 -4.42
C GLU A 44 9.93 -5.09 -4.02
N ILE A 45 8.80 -4.38 -4.04
CA ILE A 45 8.69 -2.99 -3.58
C ILE A 45 9.21 -2.87 -2.14
N LEU A 46 8.71 -3.72 -1.23
CA LEU A 46 9.10 -3.68 0.20
C LEU A 46 10.56 -4.05 0.46
N ARG A 47 11.20 -4.79 -0.46
CA ARG A 47 12.58 -5.26 -0.33
C ARG A 47 13.60 -4.31 -0.95
N ARG A 48 13.30 -3.73 -2.12
CA ARG A 48 14.28 -3.02 -2.96
C ARG A 48 13.97 -1.55 -3.18
N GLY A 49 12.77 -1.09 -2.85
CA GLY A 49 12.33 0.26 -3.23
C GLY A 49 11.97 0.36 -4.71
N SER A 50 11.37 1.49 -5.10
CA SER A 50 10.74 1.71 -6.39
C SER A 50 11.72 2.09 -7.51
N HIS A 51 12.88 1.43 -7.62
CA HIS A 51 13.91 1.76 -8.63
C HIS A 51 13.43 1.71 -10.10
N GLN A 52 12.18 1.27 -10.34
CA GLN A 52 11.48 1.30 -11.61
C GLN A 52 10.11 1.99 -11.50
N SER A 53 10.04 3.11 -10.78
CA SER A 53 8.87 3.99 -10.62
C SER A 53 8.41 4.65 -11.95
N SER A 54 8.85 4.19 -13.11
CA SER A 54 8.27 4.55 -14.41
C SER A 54 7.59 3.35 -15.07
N LEU A 55 8.06 2.11 -14.85
CA LEU A 55 7.48 0.91 -15.46
C LEU A 55 6.14 0.49 -14.82
N TRP A 56 5.90 0.81 -13.55
CA TRP A 56 4.62 0.55 -12.87
C TRP A 56 3.43 1.33 -13.46
N ALA A 57 3.68 2.54 -13.98
CA ALA A 57 2.68 3.39 -14.62
C ALA A 57 2.57 3.12 -16.13
N LEU A 58 3.67 2.69 -16.76
CA LEU A 58 3.76 2.49 -18.21
C LEU A 58 3.24 1.13 -18.68
N SER A 59 3.31 0.10 -17.83
CA SER A 59 2.73 -1.22 -18.12
C SER A 59 1.60 -1.48 -17.14
N HIS A 60 0.41 -1.02 -17.48
CA HIS A 60 -0.81 -1.23 -16.69
C HIS A 60 -0.85 -2.65 -16.10
N PRO A 61 -0.81 -2.83 -14.75
CA PRO A 61 -0.88 -4.13 -14.10
C PRO A 61 -2.29 -4.75 -14.17
N LEU A 62 -3.07 -4.37 -15.18
CA LEU A 62 -4.44 -4.80 -15.40
C LEU A 62 -4.56 -6.32 -15.53
N PRO A 63 -3.70 -7.06 -16.24
CA PRO A 63 -3.90 -8.50 -16.37
C PRO A 63 -3.70 -9.26 -15.04
N PRO A 64 -2.59 -9.11 -14.30
CA PRO A 64 -2.42 -9.80 -13.01
C PRO A 64 -3.47 -9.40 -11.98
N LEU A 65 -3.84 -8.12 -11.94
CA LEU A 65 -4.90 -7.63 -11.06
C LEU A 65 -6.27 -8.21 -11.39
N ARG A 66 -6.65 -8.24 -12.67
CA ARG A 66 -7.92 -8.87 -13.09
C ARG A 66 -7.94 -10.36 -12.79
N MET A 67 -6.81 -11.06 -12.92
CA MET A 67 -6.69 -12.47 -12.53
C MET A 67 -6.86 -12.67 -11.02
N LYS A 68 -6.25 -11.78 -10.21
CA LYS A 68 -6.39 -11.84 -8.76
C LYS A 68 -7.82 -11.49 -8.31
N SER A 69 -8.48 -10.52 -8.95
CA SER A 69 -9.90 -10.23 -8.70
C SER A 69 -10.80 -11.43 -9.03
N LEU A 70 -10.50 -12.13 -10.14
CA LEU A 70 -11.21 -13.36 -10.52
C LEU A 70 -11.04 -14.46 -9.48
N ALA A 71 -9.83 -14.66 -8.96
CA ALA A 71 -9.55 -15.65 -7.92
C ALA A 71 -10.29 -15.31 -6.61
N ILE A 72 -10.27 -14.05 -6.18
CA ILE A 72 -11.02 -13.60 -4.98
C ILE A 72 -12.52 -13.80 -5.19
N PHE A 73 -13.05 -13.43 -6.35
CA PHE A 73 -14.47 -13.59 -6.64
C PHE A 73 -14.90 -15.07 -6.72
N TRP A 74 -14.02 -15.98 -7.17
CA TRP A 74 -14.28 -17.43 -7.21
C TRP A 74 -14.53 -18.04 -5.82
N GLU A 75 -13.93 -17.46 -4.78
CA GLU A 75 -14.14 -17.88 -3.39
C GLU A 75 -15.43 -17.31 -2.78
N SER A 76 -16.04 -16.32 -3.42
CA SER A 76 -17.26 -15.67 -2.93
C SER A 76 -18.46 -16.62 -2.91
N GLU A 77 -19.28 -16.49 -1.87
CA GLU A 77 -20.59 -17.15 -1.78
C GLU A 77 -21.50 -16.88 -2.98
N LEU A 78 -21.32 -15.74 -3.67
CA LEU A 78 -22.12 -15.35 -4.84
C LEU A 78 -21.94 -16.27 -6.05
N VAL A 79 -20.83 -17.01 -6.13
CA VAL A 79 -20.53 -17.89 -7.28
C VAL A 79 -21.21 -19.25 -7.13
N ARG A 80 -21.36 -19.73 -5.89
CA ARG A 80 -21.83 -21.08 -5.58
C ARG A 80 -23.22 -21.44 -6.13
N PRO A 81 -24.22 -20.52 -6.18
CA PRO A 81 -25.52 -20.82 -6.79
C PRO A 81 -25.45 -21.14 -8.28
N TYR A 82 -24.42 -20.66 -8.98
CA TYR A 82 -24.31 -20.78 -10.43
C TYR A 82 -23.22 -21.77 -10.86
N VAL A 83 -22.22 -21.99 -10.01
CA VAL A 83 -21.12 -22.92 -10.26
C VAL A 83 -20.94 -23.82 -9.04
N PRO A 84 -21.57 -25.01 -9.01
CA PRO A 84 -21.57 -25.89 -7.84
C PRO A 84 -20.18 -26.36 -7.40
N GLN A 85 -19.23 -26.46 -8.32
CA GLN A 85 -17.83 -26.82 -8.03
C GLN A 85 -16.97 -25.67 -7.48
N ALA A 86 -17.49 -24.45 -7.38
CA ALA A 86 -16.75 -23.36 -6.75
C ALA A 86 -16.66 -23.60 -5.23
N PRO A 87 -15.53 -23.27 -4.58
CA PRO A 87 -15.37 -23.43 -3.14
C PRO A 87 -16.52 -22.72 -2.38
N GLY A 88 -16.76 -21.47 -2.77
CA GLY A 88 -17.67 -20.57 -2.07
C GLY A 88 -17.31 -20.39 -0.59
N GLY A 89 -18.10 -19.59 0.12
CA GLY A 89 -18.01 -19.43 1.57
C GLY A 89 -17.27 -18.18 2.05
N ALA A 90 -16.63 -17.42 1.16
CA ALA A 90 -16.21 -16.06 1.50
C ALA A 90 -17.39 -15.09 1.37
N ASP A 91 -17.58 -14.24 2.37
CA ASP A 91 -18.62 -13.21 2.38
C ASP A 91 -18.44 -12.25 1.20
N ALA A 92 -19.53 -11.88 0.55
CA ALA A 92 -19.51 -11.00 -0.61
C ALA A 92 -18.90 -9.64 -0.30
N ALA A 93 -19.22 -9.04 0.86
CA ALA A 93 -18.70 -7.74 1.24
C ALA A 93 -17.19 -7.80 1.56
N GLN A 94 -16.71 -8.89 2.16
CA GLN A 94 -15.27 -9.14 2.33
C GLN A 94 -14.53 -9.28 1.00
N CYS A 95 -15.09 -10.04 0.05
CA CYS A 95 -14.51 -10.18 -1.29
C CYS A 95 -14.43 -8.84 -2.02
N ASP A 96 -15.51 -8.05 -1.97
CA ASP A 96 -15.57 -6.73 -2.61
C ASP A 96 -14.58 -5.75 -1.96
N ALA A 97 -14.48 -5.75 -0.62
CA ALA A 97 -13.48 -4.96 0.10
C ALA A 97 -12.04 -5.35 -0.26
N ALA A 98 -11.76 -6.64 -0.44
CA ALA A 98 -10.45 -7.13 -0.86
C ALA A 98 -10.11 -6.70 -2.29
N ILE A 99 -11.07 -6.81 -3.22
CA ILE A 99 -10.91 -6.35 -4.61
C ILE A 99 -10.75 -4.83 -4.65
N ALA A 100 -11.55 -4.07 -3.90
CA ALA A 100 -11.47 -2.62 -3.83
C ALA A 100 -10.14 -2.15 -3.22
N ALA A 101 -9.66 -2.81 -2.17
CA ALA A 101 -8.34 -2.54 -1.60
C ALA A 101 -7.23 -2.80 -2.64
N MET A 102 -7.36 -3.88 -3.41
CA MET A 102 -6.42 -4.21 -4.46
C MET A 102 -6.46 -3.20 -5.63
N LEU A 103 -7.65 -2.79 -6.08
CA LEU A 103 -7.82 -1.81 -7.15
C LEU A 103 -7.39 -0.40 -6.71
N ALA A 104 -7.52 -0.07 -5.43
CA ALA A 104 -6.94 1.16 -4.88
C ALA A 104 -5.41 1.22 -5.04
N HIS A 105 -4.74 0.08 -5.31
CA HIS A 105 -3.32 0.06 -5.65
C HIS A 105 -3.01 0.61 -7.06
N MET A 106 -3.99 0.64 -7.97
CA MET A 106 -3.82 1.17 -9.33
C MET A 106 -3.89 2.69 -9.42
N ASP A 107 -4.39 3.35 -8.37
CA ASP A 107 -4.62 4.78 -8.38
C ASP A 107 -3.89 5.48 -7.21
N PRO A 108 -2.55 5.63 -7.29
CA PRO A 108 -1.78 6.25 -6.22
C PRO A 108 -2.09 7.75 -6.03
N LEU A 109 -2.82 8.39 -6.96
CA LEU A 109 -3.16 9.82 -6.92
C LEU A 109 -4.67 10.14 -7.03
N GLY A 110 -5.50 9.22 -7.49
CA GLY A 110 -6.92 9.42 -7.75
C GLY A 110 -7.79 8.89 -6.62
N ARG A 111 -7.76 9.64 -5.53
CA ARG A 111 -8.97 10.17 -4.89
C ARG A 111 -8.49 11.10 -3.78
N ARG A 112 -8.66 12.40 -4.05
CA ARG A 112 -8.43 13.56 -3.17
C ARG A 112 -7.00 14.12 -3.17
N ARG A 113 -6.63 14.77 -4.28
CA ARG A 113 -5.64 15.87 -4.24
C ARG A 113 -6.09 17.05 -3.35
N ASP A 114 -7.39 17.12 -2.99
CA ASP A 114 -7.95 18.26 -2.25
C ASP A 114 -8.26 18.03 -0.76
N GLN A 115 -8.06 16.83 -0.19
CA GLN A 115 -8.53 16.56 1.18
C GLN A 115 -7.58 15.71 2.03
N GLY A 116 -6.34 16.19 2.22
CA GLY A 116 -5.39 15.68 3.23
C GLY A 116 -5.04 14.19 3.12
N ALA A 117 -4.18 13.71 4.02
CA ALA A 117 -3.88 12.28 4.11
C ALA A 117 -5.16 11.46 4.30
N ASP A 118 -5.23 10.31 3.61
CA ASP A 118 -6.24 9.27 3.78
C ASP A 118 -6.50 9.07 5.29
N PRO A 119 -7.76 9.19 5.78
CA PRO A 119 -8.08 9.04 7.20
C PRO A 119 -7.50 7.78 7.84
N LEU A 120 -7.30 6.71 7.05
CA LEU A 120 -6.71 5.45 7.51
C LEU A 120 -5.19 5.51 7.65
N LEU A 121 -4.49 6.28 6.83
CA LEU A 121 -3.03 6.44 6.88
C LEU A 121 -2.60 7.62 7.75
N ARG A 122 -3.51 8.58 7.99
CA ARG A 122 -3.25 9.80 8.75
C ARG A 122 -2.66 9.54 10.15
N PRO A 123 -3.12 8.57 10.96
CA PRO A 123 -2.50 8.28 12.25
C PRO A 123 -1.05 7.80 12.10
N LEU A 124 -0.75 7.02 11.07
CA LEU A 124 0.60 6.51 10.81
C LEU A 124 1.54 7.63 10.39
N ILE A 125 1.09 8.51 9.49
CA ILE A 125 1.86 9.67 9.04
C ILE A 125 2.05 10.66 10.20
N LEU A 126 1.03 10.86 11.05
CA LEU A 126 1.10 11.75 12.21
C LEU A 126 2.14 11.28 13.22
N TRP A 127 2.03 10.05 13.70
CA TRP A 127 2.94 9.54 14.73
C TRP A 127 4.33 9.24 14.18
N GLY A 128 4.42 8.74 12.94
CA GLY A 128 5.70 8.54 12.25
C GLY A 128 6.42 9.86 11.99
N GLY A 129 5.71 10.87 11.50
CA GLY A 129 6.28 12.19 11.21
C GLY A 129 6.73 12.91 12.48
N LEU A 130 5.94 12.86 13.55
CA LEU A 130 6.35 13.38 14.85
C LEU A 130 7.56 12.64 15.42
N TYR A 131 7.63 11.32 15.26
CA TYR A 131 8.76 10.53 15.76
C TYR A 131 10.06 10.87 15.02
N ILE A 132 10.00 11.03 13.69
CA ILE A 132 11.15 11.41 12.86
C ILE A 132 11.59 12.85 13.19
N ALA A 133 10.67 13.81 13.15
CA ALA A 133 10.99 15.22 13.43
C ALA A 133 11.48 15.43 14.88
N ALA A 134 11.01 14.62 15.84
CA ALA A 134 11.50 14.67 17.22
C ALA A 134 12.86 13.96 17.42
N ALA A 135 13.38 13.21 16.43
CA ALA A 135 14.64 12.48 16.55
C ALA A 135 15.85 13.39 16.76
N ASN A 136 15.76 14.63 16.23
CA ASN A 136 16.77 15.67 16.42
C ASN A 136 16.63 16.43 17.74
N GLY A 137 15.58 16.17 18.52
CA GLY A 137 15.27 16.86 19.77
C GLY A 137 14.54 18.19 19.59
N THR A 138 14.48 18.71 18.36
CA THR A 138 13.72 19.91 17.99
C THR A 138 13.03 19.68 16.65
N ILE A 139 11.74 20.03 16.56
CA ILE A 139 10.95 19.96 15.32
C ILE A 139 11.09 21.29 14.59
N ASP A 140 11.54 21.29 13.33
CA ASP A 140 11.64 22.53 12.55
C ASP A 140 10.24 23.10 12.25
N ARG A 141 10.13 24.42 12.15
CA ARG A 141 8.91 25.10 11.70
C ARG A 141 8.47 24.65 10.31
N GLN A 142 9.40 24.32 9.42
CA GLN A 142 9.15 23.90 8.05
C GLN A 142 8.55 22.48 8.03
N GLU A 143 9.15 21.54 8.76
CA GLU A 143 8.60 20.19 8.96
C GLU A 143 7.24 20.23 9.66
N HIS A 144 7.10 21.06 10.69
CA HIS A 144 5.81 21.25 11.38
C HIS A 144 4.73 21.76 10.43
N ARG A 145 5.06 22.68 9.50
CA ARG A 145 4.12 23.16 8.49
C ARG A 145 3.77 22.07 7.48
N SER A 146 4.75 21.32 6.99
CA SER A 146 4.54 20.21 6.05
C SER A 146 3.68 19.12 6.67
N LEU A 147 4.00 18.70 7.90
CA LEU A 147 3.21 17.76 8.68
C LEU A 147 1.78 18.30 8.87
N ALA A 148 1.62 19.55 9.31
CA ALA A 148 0.30 20.16 9.47
C ALA A 148 -0.52 20.22 8.17
N GLY A 149 0.14 20.36 7.02
CA GLY A 149 -0.49 20.32 5.70
C GLY A 149 -1.00 18.93 5.32
N VAL A 150 -0.25 17.88 5.67
CA VAL A 150 -0.59 16.49 5.34
C VAL A 150 -1.64 15.91 6.29
N VAL A 151 -1.46 16.03 7.60
CA VAL A 151 -2.35 15.43 8.63
C VAL A 151 -3.44 16.39 9.11
N GLY A 152 -3.32 17.68 8.85
CA GLY A 152 -4.26 18.71 9.30
C GLY A 152 -3.91 19.31 10.66
N LYS A 153 -3.98 20.64 10.76
CA LYS A 153 -3.59 21.44 11.94
C LYS A 153 -4.25 21.00 13.25
N GLN A 154 -5.52 20.58 13.22
CA GLN A 154 -6.25 20.18 14.42
C GLN A 154 -5.74 18.86 15.01
N HIS A 155 -5.41 17.88 14.16
CA HIS A 155 -4.87 16.59 14.60
C HIS A 155 -3.45 16.76 15.17
N LEU A 156 -2.63 17.58 14.51
CA LEU A 156 -1.29 17.89 14.98
C LEU A 156 -1.32 18.58 16.36
N LYS A 157 -2.16 19.59 16.56
CA LYS A 157 -2.30 20.26 17.86
C LYS A 157 -2.68 19.31 18.99
N LYS A 158 -3.60 18.36 18.73
CA LYS A 158 -3.99 17.35 19.73
C LYS A 158 -2.84 16.41 20.08
N ALA A 159 -2.04 16.00 19.09
CA ALA A 159 -0.89 15.14 19.31
C ALA A 159 0.26 15.85 20.06
N LEU A 160 0.52 17.12 19.75
CA LEU A 160 1.52 17.96 20.42
C LEU A 160 1.15 18.34 21.86
N ALA A 161 -0.12 18.20 22.26
CA ALA A 161 -0.55 18.43 23.65
C ALA A 161 -0.10 17.32 24.62
N GLY A 162 0.37 16.17 24.10
CA GLY A 162 0.92 15.08 24.89
C GLY A 162 2.44 15.17 25.10
N PRO A 163 3.03 14.24 25.88
CA PRO A 163 4.47 14.21 26.09
C PRO A 163 5.22 13.82 24.80
N LEU A 164 6.07 14.73 24.30
CA LEU A 164 6.92 14.56 23.11
C LEU A 164 8.20 13.74 23.38
N ARG A 165 8.05 12.60 24.05
CA ARG A 165 9.16 11.65 24.24
C ARG A 165 9.17 10.65 23.09
N LEU A 166 10.36 10.36 22.54
CA LEU A 166 10.52 9.39 21.45
C LEU A 166 9.90 8.02 21.76
N SER A 167 10.05 7.54 23.00
CA SER A 167 9.43 6.29 23.44
C SER A 167 7.90 6.32 23.39
N THR A 168 7.28 7.44 23.78
CA THR A 168 5.83 7.63 23.71
C THR A 168 5.35 7.70 22.26
N LEU A 169 6.05 8.46 21.41
CA LEU A 169 5.70 8.59 19.98
C LEU A 169 5.80 7.24 19.26
N LYS A 170 6.87 6.46 19.54
CA LYS A 170 7.05 5.10 19.03
C LYS A 170 5.94 4.15 19.51
N ALA A 171 5.52 4.25 20.78
CA ALA A 171 4.42 3.47 21.31
C ALA A 171 3.07 3.83 20.65
N GLN A 172 2.81 5.12 20.40
CA GLN A 172 1.60 5.56 19.70
C GLN A 172 1.60 5.11 18.23
N LEU A 173 2.76 5.12 17.56
CA LEU A 173 2.90 4.58 16.21
C LEU A 173 2.59 3.08 16.18
N ARG A 174 3.17 2.29 17.11
CA ARG A 174 2.86 0.86 17.22
C ARG A 174 1.38 0.61 17.46
N LYS A 175 0.78 1.34 18.40
CA LYS A 175 -0.66 1.27 18.66
C LYS A 175 -1.49 1.58 17.41
N ALA A 176 -1.08 2.59 16.63
CA ALA A 176 -1.76 2.94 15.38
C ALA A 176 -1.62 1.87 14.29
N ILE A 177 -0.54 1.08 14.30
CA ILE A 177 -0.38 -0.10 13.42
C ILE A 177 -1.28 -1.24 13.90
N GLU A 178 -1.26 -1.56 15.19
CA GLU A 178 -2.00 -2.68 15.81
C GLU A 178 -3.51 -2.49 15.80
N GLN A 179 -4.01 -1.26 15.95
CA GLN A 179 -5.45 -0.95 15.98
C GLN A 179 -6.13 -1.04 14.62
N ARG A 180 -5.40 -1.36 13.55
CA ARG A 180 -5.98 -1.47 12.21
C ARG A 180 -6.76 -2.78 12.08
N GLN A 181 -7.99 -2.65 11.59
CA GLN A 181 -8.82 -3.82 11.25
C GLN A 181 -8.31 -4.58 10.02
N ARG A 182 -7.46 -3.95 9.20
CA ARG A 182 -6.85 -4.57 8.01
C ARG A 182 -5.32 -4.44 8.06
N PRO A 183 -4.58 -5.49 7.63
CA PRO A 183 -3.14 -5.42 7.52
C PRO A 183 -2.71 -4.35 6.51
N LEU A 184 -1.52 -3.80 6.72
CA LEU A 184 -0.90 -2.86 5.79
C LEU A 184 -0.35 -3.62 4.58
N CYS A 185 -0.71 -3.17 3.39
CA CYS A 185 -0.10 -3.67 2.16
C CYS A 185 1.20 -2.89 1.84
N ALA A 186 1.98 -3.41 0.89
CA ALA A 186 3.21 -2.78 0.43
C ALA A 186 3.05 -1.32 0.00
N LEU A 187 1.93 -1.00 -0.64
CA LEU A 187 1.65 0.34 -1.13
C LEU A 187 1.22 1.30 -0.02
N ASP A 188 0.48 0.84 0.99
CA ASP A 188 0.16 1.67 2.17
C ASP A 188 1.45 2.08 2.87
N ILE A 189 2.39 1.13 3.02
CA ILE A 189 3.72 1.38 3.55
C ILE A 189 4.42 2.41 2.67
N HIS A 190 4.43 2.23 1.35
CA HIS A 190 5.03 3.19 0.42
C HIS A 190 4.46 4.59 0.50
N ARG A 191 3.13 4.75 0.50
CA ARG A 191 2.48 6.05 0.66
C ARG A 191 2.84 6.72 1.98
N VAL A 192 2.92 5.95 3.07
CA VAL A 192 3.37 6.47 4.37
C VAL A 192 4.81 6.94 4.26
N PHE A 193 5.74 6.12 3.75
CA PHE A 193 7.16 6.48 3.67
C PHE A 193 7.43 7.66 2.74
N THR A 194 6.79 7.75 1.57
CA THR A 194 6.89 8.91 0.69
C THR A 194 6.42 10.18 1.40
N ALA A 195 5.30 10.12 2.13
CA ALA A 195 4.83 11.27 2.91
C ALA A 195 5.80 11.64 4.04
N LEU A 196 6.35 10.66 4.76
CA LEU A 196 7.31 10.89 5.84
C LEU A 196 8.61 11.51 5.33
N ILE A 197 9.13 11.03 4.19
CA ILE A 197 10.33 11.59 3.55
C ILE A 197 10.07 13.02 3.06
N ALA A 198 8.92 13.27 2.43
CA ALA A 198 8.54 14.63 2.01
C ALA A 198 8.39 15.60 3.19
N ILE A 199 7.95 15.12 4.36
CA ILE A 199 7.87 15.92 5.59
C ILE A 199 9.26 16.20 6.14
N ALA A 200 10.13 15.19 6.24
CA ALA A 200 11.49 15.34 6.75
C ALA A 200 12.31 16.26 5.84
N ARG A 201 12.14 16.15 4.52
CA ARG A 201 12.85 16.99 3.53
C ARG A 201 12.25 18.39 3.36
N ALA A 202 11.31 18.81 4.20
CA ALA A 202 10.63 20.11 4.04
C ALA A 202 11.59 21.31 4.04
N ASP A 203 12.73 21.20 4.71
CA ASP A 203 13.80 22.21 4.78
C ASP A 203 14.92 22.01 3.73
N GLY A 204 14.79 20.99 2.87
CA GLY A 204 15.72 20.65 1.80
C GLY A 204 16.83 19.68 2.20
N ARG A 205 16.89 19.19 3.45
CA ARG A 205 17.86 18.17 3.89
C ARG A 205 17.14 17.13 4.75
N VAL A 206 17.79 15.98 4.95
CA VAL A 206 17.34 14.98 5.92
C VAL A 206 18.55 14.63 6.76
N GLU A 207 18.46 14.83 8.07
CA GLU A 207 19.58 14.63 8.98
C GLU A 207 19.84 13.14 9.26
N GLN A 208 21.07 12.79 9.64
CA GLN A 208 21.46 11.39 9.88
C GLN A 208 20.60 10.71 10.96
N ARG A 209 20.14 11.47 11.96
CA ARG A 209 19.26 10.99 13.03
C ARG A 209 17.83 10.75 12.54
N GLU A 210 17.35 11.55 11.59
CA GLU A 210 16.06 11.34 10.93
C GLU A 210 16.11 10.12 10.01
N ILE A 211 17.22 9.90 9.30
CA ILE A 211 17.46 8.68 8.51
C ILE A 211 17.43 7.45 9.43
N ALA A 212 18.11 7.51 10.57
CA ALA A 212 18.08 6.41 11.55
C ALA A 212 16.64 6.18 12.09
N ALA A 213 15.89 7.25 12.38
CA ALA A 213 14.50 7.14 12.79
C ALA A 213 13.61 6.56 11.68
N LEU A 214 13.83 6.92 10.41
CA LEU A 214 13.13 6.33 9.25
C LEU A 214 13.42 4.82 9.13
N HIS A 215 14.66 4.39 9.35
CA HIS A 215 15.00 2.96 9.38
C HIS A 215 14.33 2.21 10.53
N GLU A 216 14.25 2.81 11.72
CA GLU A 216 13.52 2.23 12.84
C GLU A 216 12.03 2.11 12.57
N VAL A 217 11.44 3.14 11.95
CA VAL A 217 10.05 3.13 11.51
C VAL A 217 9.85 2.03 10.46
N ALA A 218 10.76 1.87 9.50
CA ALA A 218 10.69 0.83 8.47
C ALA A 218 10.68 -0.58 9.06
N ALA A 219 11.51 -0.83 10.07
CA ALA A 219 11.52 -2.09 10.79
C ALA A 219 10.16 -2.39 11.46
N LEU A 220 9.46 -1.37 11.99
CA LEU A 220 8.11 -1.55 12.56
C LEU A 220 7.06 -1.91 11.51
N PHE A 221 7.24 -1.44 10.27
CA PHE A 221 6.37 -1.78 9.14
C PHE A 221 6.79 -3.06 8.42
N GLY A 222 7.88 -3.72 8.84
CA GLY A 222 8.41 -4.92 8.17
C GLY A 222 9.12 -4.63 6.85
N ALA A 223 9.50 -3.38 6.57
CA ALA A 223 10.26 -2.98 5.39
C ALA A 223 11.78 -3.05 5.65
N ALA A 224 12.55 -3.36 4.60
CA ALA A 224 14.01 -3.44 4.70
C ALA A 224 14.67 -2.05 4.79
N ALA A 225 15.85 -1.90 5.39
CA ALA A 225 16.57 -0.62 5.40
C ALA A 225 16.87 -0.11 3.97
N ALA A 226 17.21 -1.04 3.06
CA ALA A 226 17.46 -0.75 1.65
C ALA A 226 16.27 -0.07 0.94
N TYR A 227 15.04 -0.32 1.41
CA TYR A 227 13.84 0.33 0.90
C TYR A 227 13.84 1.84 1.17
N VAL A 228 14.16 2.23 2.41
CA VAL A 228 14.23 3.64 2.80
C VAL A 228 15.36 4.34 2.04
N ASP A 229 16.51 3.68 1.92
CA ASP A 229 17.66 4.22 1.19
C ASP A 229 17.35 4.46 -0.29
N ALA A 230 16.56 3.58 -0.91
CA ALA A 230 16.10 3.74 -2.28
C ALA A 230 15.18 4.95 -2.43
N LEU A 231 14.21 5.12 -1.52
CA LEU A 231 13.28 6.26 -1.56
C LEU A 231 13.98 7.60 -1.33
N LEU A 232 14.95 7.66 -0.41
CA LEU A 232 15.72 8.89 -0.15
C LEU A 232 16.53 9.36 -1.37
N ARG A 233 16.93 8.43 -2.25
CA ARG A 233 17.64 8.73 -3.51
C ARG A 233 16.71 9.17 -4.64
N GLU A 234 15.48 8.65 -4.70
CA GLU A 234 14.51 8.97 -5.77
C GLU A 234 13.90 10.37 -5.63
N GLU A 235 13.72 10.85 -4.41
CA GLU A 235 13.16 12.19 -4.15
C GLU A 235 14.22 13.31 -4.22
N GLY A 236 15.50 12.98 -4.45
CA GLY A 236 16.66 13.89 -4.36
C GLY A 236 17.18 14.30 -5.73
#